data_AF-A0AAN9PE79-F1
#
_entry.id   AF-A0AAN9PE79-F1
#
_cell.length_a   1.000
_cell.length_b   1.000
_cell.length_c   1.000
_cell.angle_alpha   90.00
_cell.angle_beta   90.00
_cell.angle_gamma   90.00
#
_symmetry.space_group_name_H-M   'P 1'
#
loop_
_entity.id
_entity.type
_entity.pdbx_description
1 polymer ?
#
loop_
_entity_poly.entity_id
_entity_poly.type
_entity_poly.pdbx_seq_one_letter_code
_entity_poly.pdbx_strand_id
1 'polypeptide(L)'
;MARFEIEFRNILTFHTNSTSHLNTQEHQQEQLEKSSGCFRPFRFHASSSVASPKRHHNNDKHEFLRFYGDSSTEIGVVLVALDAINDLRSIAERMISSGYMCQCIEAYATVRKPLIDVTFRTLGINDVWWEQLRVEAKIHRWIEASKVCFNTLFANEKKLCDQIFDGVESMIAEACFMETVKAPPAIQLLNFVDTSCVALTLPPIDLFKILDLYAALENLIPEIDLLFGSESSIPVMASEALSRLAEATRRTLS
;
A
#
# COMPACT_ATOMS: atom_id res chain seq x y z
N MET A 1 -6.39 15.64 -23.48
CA MET A 1 -5.76 15.47 -22.15
C MET A 1 -6.74 14.85 -21.14
N ALA A 2 -7.79 15.55 -20.71
CA ALA A 2 -8.78 15.02 -19.77
C ALA A 2 -9.37 13.64 -20.14
N ARG A 3 -9.53 13.36 -21.44
CA ARG A 3 -10.01 12.06 -21.93
C ARG A 3 -9.13 10.87 -21.53
N PHE A 4 -7.80 10.99 -21.60
CA PHE A 4 -6.88 9.89 -21.25
C PHE A 4 -6.87 9.63 -19.75
N GLU A 5 -6.90 10.69 -18.95
CA GLU A 5 -7.00 10.59 -17.50
C GLU A 5 -8.31 9.89 -17.07
N ILE A 6 -9.44 10.29 -17.67
CA ILE A 6 -10.74 9.66 -17.41
C ILE A 6 -10.73 8.19 -17.82
N GLU A 7 -10.19 7.87 -18.99
CA GLU A 7 -10.09 6.48 -19.48
C GLU A 7 -9.22 5.63 -18.55
N PHE A 8 -8.06 6.16 -18.12
CA PHE A 8 -7.16 5.49 -17.18
C PHE A 8 -7.85 5.19 -15.84
N ARG A 9 -8.52 6.19 -15.25
CA ARG A 9 -9.28 6.02 -14.00
C ARG A 9 -10.43 5.02 -14.15
N ASN A 10 -11.13 5.05 -15.29
CA ASN A 10 -12.25 4.16 -15.54
C ASN A 10 -11.82 2.69 -15.63
N ILE A 11 -10.71 2.40 -16.33
CA ILE A 11 -10.18 1.04 -16.44
C ILE A 11 -9.74 0.55 -15.05
N LEU A 12 -9.02 1.38 -14.28
CA LEU A 12 -8.66 1.02 -12.90
C LEU A 12 -9.91 0.71 -12.06
N THR A 13 -10.94 1.57 -12.12
CA THR A 13 -12.17 1.43 -11.31
C THR A 13 -13.01 0.22 -11.72
N PHE A 14 -13.11 -0.07 -13.02
CA PHE A 14 -13.89 -1.20 -13.52
C PHE A 14 -13.30 -2.54 -13.08
N HIS A 15 -11.96 -2.65 -13.10
CA HIS A 15 -11.26 -3.85 -12.67
C HIS A 15 -11.03 -3.92 -11.16
N THR A 16 -11.38 -2.88 -10.38
CA THR A 16 -11.41 -2.92 -8.90
C THR A 16 -12.76 -3.35 -8.33
N ASN A 17 -13.86 -3.07 -9.02
CA ASN A 17 -15.22 -3.32 -8.50
C ASN A 17 -15.75 -4.74 -8.76
N SER A 18 -14.99 -5.60 -9.46
CA SER A 18 -15.42 -6.98 -9.72
C SER A 18 -15.36 -7.90 -8.48
N THR A 19 -15.01 -7.38 -7.31
CA THR A 19 -15.03 -8.09 -6.02
C THR A 19 -15.85 -7.41 -4.92
N SER A 20 -16.60 -6.34 -5.19
CA SER A 20 -17.45 -5.68 -4.19
C SER A 20 -18.93 -6.04 -4.34
N HIS A 21 -19.31 -7.26 -3.95
CA HIS A 21 -20.70 -7.53 -3.58
C HIS A 21 -20.90 -7.25 -2.09
N LEU A 22 -20.84 -5.97 -1.71
CA LEU A 22 -21.52 -5.49 -0.51
C LEU A 22 -22.19 -4.15 -0.85
N ASN A 23 -23.52 -4.20 -0.86
CA ASN A 23 -24.40 -3.05 -0.87
C ASN A 23 -23.99 -2.08 0.24
N THR A 24 -23.76 -0.82 -0.11
CA THR A 24 -24.34 0.31 0.62
C THR A 24 -24.50 1.44 -0.38
N GLN A 25 -25.75 1.72 -0.75
CA GLN A 25 -26.11 3.01 -1.33
C GLN A 25 -25.76 4.07 -0.30
N GLU A 26 -24.94 5.05 -0.67
CA GLU A 26 -25.19 6.42 -0.23
C GLU A 26 -24.53 7.42 -1.20
N HIS A 27 -25.38 8.33 -1.67
CA HIS A 27 -25.01 9.50 -2.46
C HIS A 27 -24.09 10.42 -1.66
N GLN A 28 -23.00 10.86 -2.27
CA GLN A 28 -22.71 12.30 -2.35
C GLN A 28 -21.68 12.60 -3.44
N GLN A 29 -22.14 13.44 -4.35
CA GLN A 29 -21.42 14.04 -5.45
C GLN A 29 -21.02 15.46 -5.02
N GLU A 30 -19.88 15.94 -5.51
CA GLU A 30 -19.31 17.29 -5.38
C GLU A 30 -18.60 17.65 -4.07
N GLN A 31 -17.26 17.76 -4.13
CA GLN A 31 -16.60 19.07 -4.30
C GLN A 31 -15.15 18.88 -4.78
N LEU A 32 -14.96 19.18 -6.06
CA LEU A 32 -13.68 19.51 -6.65
C LEU A 32 -13.39 20.96 -6.25
N GLU A 33 -12.40 21.22 -5.39
CA GLU A 33 -11.57 22.43 -5.48
C GLU A 33 -10.36 22.41 -4.51
N LYS A 34 -9.18 22.58 -5.12
CA LYS A 34 -7.98 23.26 -4.61
C LYS A 34 -7.28 22.67 -3.37
N SER A 35 -6.29 21.82 -3.66
CA SER A 35 -4.97 21.96 -3.04
C SER A 35 -3.89 21.67 -4.08
N SER A 36 -3.44 22.74 -4.75
CA SER A 36 -2.22 22.75 -5.54
C SER A 36 -1.02 22.70 -4.58
N GLY A 37 -0.72 21.50 -4.06
CA GLY A 37 0.53 21.23 -3.36
C GLY A 37 1.54 20.65 -4.34
N CYS A 38 2.21 21.52 -5.09
CA CYS A 38 3.39 21.14 -5.87
C CYS A 38 4.47 20.63 -4.90
N PHE A 39 4.52 19.32 -4.67
CA PHE A 39 5.64 18.68 -3.98
C PHE A 39 6.84 18.66 -4.93
N ARG A 40 7.99 19.00 -4.37
CA ARG A 40 9.19 19.45 -5.08
C ARG A 40 9.67 18.42 -6.13
N PRO A 41 10.13 18.88 -7.32
CA PRO A 41 10.54 17.99 -8.39
C PRO A 41 11.88 17.32 -8.06
N PHE A 42 11.94 15.99 -8.21
CA PHE A 42 13.20 15.28 -8.41
C PHE A 42 13.86 15.81 -9.69
N ARG A 43 15.16 16.11 -9.62
CA ARG A 43 15.90 16.76 -10.70
C ARG A 43 16.40 15.69 -11.68
N PHE A 44 15.82 15.67 -12.88
CA PHE A 44 16.13 14.72 -13.94
C PHE A 44 17.36 15.14 -14.75
N HIS A 45 18.20 14.16 -15.13
CA HIS A 45 19.10 14.24 -16.28
C HIS A 45 18.67 13.20 -17.29
N ALA A 46 18.14 13.65 -18.42
CA ALA A 46 17.71 12.79 -19.51
C ALA A 46 18.92 12.17 -20.23
N SER A 47 18.86 10.87 -20.51
CA SER A 47 19.72 10.22 -21.51
C SER A 47 18.89 9.16 -22.21
N SER A 48 18.68 9.35 -23.51
CA SER A 48 17.91 8.49 -24.39
C SER A 48 18.77 7.35 -24.92
N SER A 49 18.23 6.14 -24.99
CA SER A 49 18.40 5.26 -26.16
C SER A 49 17.35 4.15 -26.17
N VAL A 50 16.91 3.83 -27.39
CA VAL A 50 15.82 2.92 -27.77
C VAL A 50 16.38 1.53 -28.09
N ALA A 51 15.67 0.46 -27.70
CA ALA A 51 15.58 -0.79 -28.48
C ALA A 51 14.45 -1.73 -27.98
N SER A 52 13.55 -2.13 -28.87
CA SER A 52 12.53 -3.19 -28.66
C SER A 52 13.13 -4.60 -28.82
N PRO A 53 12.53 -5.68 -28.27
CA PRO A 53 11.82 -6.61 -29.17
C PRO A 53 10.65 -7.46 -28.59
N LYS A 54 9.69 -7.72 -29.51
CA LYS A 54 8.89 -8.94 -29.82
C LYS A 54 8.18 -9.76 -28.71
N ARG A 55 6.85 -9.79 -28.86
CA ARG A 55 5.84 -10.55 -28.11
C ARG A 55 5.87 -12.05 -28.44
N HIS A 56 5.73 -12.90 -27.41
CA HIS A 56 5.25 -14.28 -27.54
C HIS A 56 3.95 -14.41 -26.76
N HIS A 57 2.92 -14.91 -27.44
CA HIS A 57 1.58 -15.17 -26.91
C HIS A 57 1.63 -16.48 -26.13
N ASN A 58 1.22 -16.47 -24.86
CA ASN A 58 0.77 -17.71 -24.25
C ASN A 58 -0.39 -17.47 -23.28
N ASN A 59 -1.39 -18.31 -23.48
CA ASN A 59 -2.67 -18.39 -22.81
C ASN A 59 -2.47 -19.21 -21.53
N ASP A 60 -2.81 -18.70 -20.34
CA ASP A 60 -3.35 -19.52 -19.23
C ASP A 60 -3.63 -18.75 -17.92
N LYS A 61 -4.88 -18.92 -17.47
CA LYS A 61 -5.36 -19.16 -16.09
C LYS A 61 -5.25 -18.01 -15.07
N HIS A 62 -6.41 -17.36 -14.87
CA HIS A 62 -6.72 -16.53 -13.71
C HIS A 62 -6.72 -17.37 -12.42
N GLU A 63 -5.69 -17.19 -11.59
CA GLU A 63 -5.64 -17.72 -10.23
C GLU A 63 -6.26 -16.68 -9.27
N PHE A 64 -7.55 -16.85 -8.96
CA PHE A 64 -8.25 -16.07 -7.95
C PHE A 64 -7.78 -16.50 -6.56
N LEU A 65 -6.85 -15.76 -5.95
CA LEU A 65 -6.49 -15.95 -4.55
C LEU A 65 -7.56 -15.34 -3.64
N ARG A 66 -8.40 -16.19 -3.05
CA ARG A 66 -9.39 -15.85 -2.03
C ARG A 66 -8.79 -16.08 -0.64
N PHE A 67 -8.93 -15.11 0.26
CA PHE A 67 -8.49 -15.25 1.65
C PHE A 67 -9.66 -15.65 2.56
N TYR A 68 -9.39 -16.61 3.45
CA TYR A 68 -10.19 -16.88 4.64
C TYR A 68 -9.36 -16.43 5.86
N GLY A 69 -9.71 -15.29 6.46
CA GLY A 69 -9.27 -15.00 7.82
C GLY A 69 -10.05 -15.86 8.81
N ASP A 70 -9.43 -16.26 9.92
CA ASP A 70 -10.02 -17.13 10.98
C ASP A 70 -11.20 -16.48 11.74
N SER A 71 -11.67 -15.32 11.27
CA SER A 71 -13.05 -14.85 11.48
C SER A 71 -13.58 -14.28 10.16
N SER A 72 -14.40 -15.03 9.44
CA SER A 72 -15.37 -14.65 8.38
C SER A 72 -15.27 -13.28 7.66
N THR A 73 -14.08 -12.77 7.31
CA THR A 73 -13.90 -11.61 6.43
C THR A 73 -13.12 -12.03 5.19
N GLU A 74 -13.82 -12.08 4.06
CA GLU A 74 -13.23 -12.32 2.74
C GLU A 74 -12.41 -11.08 2.35
N ILE A 75 -11.07 -11.20 2.35
CA ILE A 75 -10.20 -10.15 1.83
C ILE A 75 -9.91 -10.49 0.37
N GLY A 76 -10.65 -9.87 -0.55
CA GLY A 76 -10.39 -9.99 -1.98
C GLY A 76 -9.15 -9.17 -2.36
N VAL A 77 -8.09 -9.82 -2.83
CA VAL A 77 -6.99 -9.12 -3.49
C VAL A 77 -7.49 -8.63 -4.85
N VAL A 78 -7.41 -7.32 -5.08
CA VAL A 78 -7.83 -6.72 -6.35
C VAL A 78 -6.78 -7.01 -7.42
N LEU A 79 -7.01 -8.08 -8.17
CA LEU A 79 -6.25 -8.44 -9.36
C LEU A 79 -6.85 -7.70 -10.56
N VAL A 80 -6.04 -6.84 -11.18
CA VAL A 80 -6.38 -6.23 -12.47
C VAL A 80 -6.11 -7.26 -13.58
N ALA A 81 -7.06 -7.46 -14.49
CA ALA A 81 -6.91 -8.41 -15.59
C ALA A 81 -5.73 -8.02 -16.50
N LEU A 82 -5.04 -9.00 -17.10
CA LEU A 82 -3.86 -8.74 -17.92
C LEU A 82 -4.15 -7.82 -19.12
N ASP A 83 -5.32 -7.98 -19.74
CA ASP A 83 -5.74 -7.11 -20.85
C ASP A 83 -5.90 -5.65 -20.38
N ALA A 84 -6.48 -5.46 -19.20
CA ALA A 84 -6.60 -4.13 -18.59
C ALA A 84 -5.24 -3.53 -18.22
N ILE A 85 -4.29 -4.34 -17.75
CA ILE A 85 -2.91 -3.90 -17.50
C ILE A 85 -2.25 -3.40 -18.80
N ASN A 86 -2.46 -4.09 -19.92
CA ASN A 86 -1.90 -3.68 -21.21
C ASN A 86 -2.52 -2.36 -21.71
N ASP A 87 -3.83 -2.17 -21.51
CA ASP A 87 -4.51 -0.93 -21.84
C ASP A 87 -4.03 0.23 -20.96
N LEU A 88 -3.93 -0.01 -19.64
CA LEU A 88 -3.39 0.96 -18.68
C LEU A 88 -1.96 1.36 -19.04
N ARG A 89 -1.10 0.40 -19.38
CA ARG A 89 0.28 0.66 -19.84
C ARG A 89 0.28 1.55 -21.09
N SER A 90 -0.52 1.20 -22.09
CA SER A 90 -0.60 1.96 -23.35
C SER A 90 -1.12 3.39 -23.13
N ILE A 91 -2.00 3.62 -22.15
CA ILE A 91 -2.46 4.96 -21.78
C ILE A 91 -1.37 5.71 -21.00
N ALA A 92 -0.73 5.06 -20.02
CA ALA A 92 0.33 5.63 -19.21
C ALA A 92 1.51 6.10 -20.07
N GLU A 93 1.98 5.25 -21.00
CA GLU A 93 3.04 5.59 -21.96
C GLU A 93 2.72 6.86 -22.76
N ARG A 94 1.48 7.00 -23.23
CA ARG A 94 1.02 8.18 -23.98
C ARG A 94 0.94 9.42 -23.09
N MET A 95 0.45 9.29 -21.87
CA MET A 95 0.40 10.40 -20.91
C MET A 95 1.81 10.92 -20.58
N ILE A 96 2.74 10.00 -20.30
CA ILE A 96 4.11 10.32 -19.92
C ILE A 96 4.89 10.92 -21.09
N SER A 97 4.79 10.31 -22.29
CA SER A 97 5.43 10.84 -23.51
C SER A 97 4.90 12.24 -23.91
N SER A 98 3.70 12.58 -23.45
CA SER A 98 3.09 13.90 -23.66
C SER A 98 3.41 14.92 -22.54
N GLY A 99 4.26 14.55 -21.57
CA GLY A 99 4.68 15.42 -20.47
C GLY A 99 3.72 15.46 -19.27
N TYR A 100 2.75 14.56 -19.19
CA TYR A 100 1.71 14.55 -18.15
C TYR A 100 1.94 13.48 -17.07
N MET A 101 3.19 13.33 -16.65
CA MET A 101 3.59 12.32 -15.66
C MET A 101 2.87 12.52 -14.31
N CYS A 102 2.76 13.78 -13.84
CA CYS A 102 2.13 14.07 -12.54
C CYS A 102 0.65 13.70 -12.54
N GLN A 103 -0.08 14.01 -13.62
CA GLN A 103 -1.49 13.66 -13.76
C GLN A 103 -1.69 12.15 -13.85
N CYS A 104 -0.74 11.42 -14.44
CA CYS A 104 -0.77 9.96 -14.48
C CYS A 104 -0.65 9.35 -13.07
N ILE A 105 0.33 9.82 -12.29
CA ILE A 105 0.55 9.40 -10.90
C ILE A 105 -0.67 9.74 -10.03
N GLU A 106 -1.21 10.96 -10.15
CA GLU A 106 -2.38 11.39 -9.40
C GLU A 106 -3.63 10.57 -9.76
N ALA A 107 -3.85 10.30 -11.05
CA ALA A 107 -4.96 9.49 -11.52
C ALA A 107 -4.91 8.06 -10.97
N TYR A 108 -3.71 7.47 -10.96
CA TYR A 108 -3.47 6.17 -10.35
C TYR A 108 -3.80 6.19 -8.86
N ALA A 109 -3.16 7.09 -8.12
CA ALA A 109 -3.27 7.17 -6.67
C ALA A 109 -4.71 7.45 -6.18
N THR A 110 -5.47 8.28 -6.90
CA THR A 110 -6.86 8.59 -6.52
C THR A 110 -7.77 7.37 -6.54
N VAL A 111 -7.53 6.41 -7.44
CA VAL A 111 -8.34 5.18 -7.53
C VAL A 111 -7.83 4.13 -6.54
N ARG A 112 -6.51 4.02 -6.38
CA ARG A 112 -5.91 2.96 -5.56
C ARG A 112 -5.87 3.26 -4.07
N LYS A 113 -5.67 4.52 -3.65
CA LYS A 113 -5.65 4.90 -2.21
C LYS A 113 -6.93 4.51 -1.46
N PRO A 114 -8.15 4.81 -1.97
CA PRO A 114 -9.38 4.42 -1.26
C PRO A 114 -9.52 2.91 -1.09
N LEU A 115 -9.05 2.12 -2.06
CA LEU A 115 -9.08 0.66 -1.97
C LEU A 115 -8.16 0.15 -0.85
N ILE A 116 -6.96 0.72 -0.74
CA ILE A 116 -6.05 0.38 0.37
C ILE A 116 -6.68 0.79 1.71
N ASP A 117 -7.29 1.98 1.81
CA ASP A 117 -7.98 2.44 3.03
C ASP A 117 -9.12 1.49 3.45
N VAL A 118 -9.96 1.06 2.50
CA VAL A 118 -11.03 0.08 2.75
C VAL A 118 -10.47 -1.25 3.22
N THR A 119 -9.38 -1.73 2.61
CA THR A 119 -8.73 -2.98 3.03
C THR A 119 -8.17 -2.86 4.45
N PHE A 120 -7.56 -1.72 4.79
CA PHE A 120 -7.07 -1.41 6.13
C PHE A 120 -8.19 -1.44 7.18
N ARG A 121 -9.32 -0.78 6.90
CA ARG A 121 -10.51 -0.81 7.76
C ARG A 121 -11.08 -2.22 7.90
N THR A 122 -11.07 -3.02 6.84
CA THR A 122 -11.55 -4.40 6.86
C THR A 122 -10.66 -5.31 7.71
N LEU A 123 -9.35 -5.09 7.66
CA LEU A 123 -8.39 -5.69 8.59
C LEU A 123 -8.57 -5.18 10.04
N GLY A 124 -9.46 -4.19 10.23
CA GLY A 124 -9.74 -3.47 11.48
C GLY A 124 -8.53 -2.75 12.05
N ILE A 125 -7.60 -2.36 11.17
CA ILE A 125 -6.69 -1.26 11.48
C ILE A 125 -7.56 0.01 11.39
N ASN A 126 -7.59 0.80 12.47
CA ASN A 126 -8.40 2.03 12.53
C ASN A 126 -9.92 1.79 12.37
N ASP A 127 -10.41 0.63 12.84
CA ASP A 127 -11.84 0.38 13.04
C ASP A 127 -12.42 1.43 14.03
N VAL A 128 -13.72 1.73 13.94
CA VAL A 128 -14.42 2.62 14.88
C VAL A 128 -14.22 2.17 16.33
N TRP A 129 -14.08 0.86 16.52
CA TRP A 129 -13.88 0.22 17.82
C TRP A 129 -12.41 0.13 18.26
N TRP A 130 -11.48 0.53 17.39
CA TRP A 130 -10.04 0.36 17.61
C TRP A 130 -9.60 1.00 18.92
N GLU A 131 -10.03 2.24 19.19
CA GLU A 131 -9.62 2.95 20.41
C GLU A 131 -10.11 2.27 21.69
N GLN A 132 -11.31 1.67 21.67
CA GLN A 132 -11.88 0.97 22.83
C GLN A 132 -11.26 -0.42 23.08
N LEU A 133 -10.47 -0.97 22.15
CA LEU A 133 -9.79 -2.24 22.35
C LEU A 133 -8.70 -2.14 23.44
N ARG A 134 -8.59 -3.21 24.23
CA ARG A 134 -7.44 -3.41 25.12
C ARG A 134 -6.16 -3.56 24.31
N VAL A 135 -5.02 -3.21 24.92
CA VAL A 135 -3.72 -3.21 24.26
C VAL A 135 -3.35 -4.59 23.68
N GLU A 136 -3.68 -5.67 24.37
CA GLU A 136 -3.39 -7.04 23.93
C GLU A 136 -4.16 -7.41 22.65
N ALA A 137 -5.43 -6.99 22.57
CA ALA A 137 -6.25 -7.21 21.38
C ALA A 137 -5.77 -6.35 20.20
N LYS A 138 -5.34 -5.11 20.47
CA LYS A 138 -4.73 -4.22 19.47
C LYS A 138 -3.44 -4.84 18.90
N ILE A 139 -2.59 -5.40 19.75
CA ILE A 139 -1.34 -6.04 19.33
C ILE A 139 -1.62 -7.26 18.47
N HIS A 140 -2.49 -8.16 18.93
CA HIS A 140 -2.83 -9.34 18.15
C HIS A 140 -3.40 -8.98 16.77
N ARG A 141 -4.32 -8.00 16.72
CA ARG A 141 -4.90 -7.54 15.47
C ARG A 141 -3.88 -6.84 14.57
N TRP A 142 -2.98 -6.06 15.14
CA TRP A 142 -1.89 -5.44 14.39
C TRP A 142 -0.94 -6.48 13.80
N ILE A 143 -0.57 -7.53 14.55
CA ILE A 143 0.33 -8.60 14.07
C ILE A 143 -0.27 -9.28 12.84
N GLU A 144 -1.56 -9.64 12.88
CA GLU A 144 -2.21 -10.30 11.75
C GLU A 144 -2.40 -9.35 10.57
N ALA A 145 -2.83 -8.11 10.83
CA ALA A 145 -3.08 -7.14 9.77
C ALA A 145 -1.78 -6.67 9.09
N SER A 146 -0.71 -6.44 9.85
CA SER A 146 0.59 -6.00 9.31
C SER A 146 1.20 -7.03 8.36
N LYS A 147 1.14 -8.33 8.70
CA LYS A 147 1.55 -9.41 7.80
C LYS A 147 0.82 -9.35 6.46
N VAL A 148 -0.51 -9.22 6.49
CA VAL A 148 -1.31 -9.12 5.26
C VAL A 148 -0.97 -7.84 4.48
N CYS A 149 -0.79 -6.72 5.16
CA CYS A 149 -0.46 -5.45 4.52
C CYS A 149 0.88 -5.50 3.80
N PHE A 150 1.97 -5.90 4.47
CA PHE A 150 3.30 -5.91 3.86
C PHE A 150 3.44 -7.05 2.85
N ASN A 151 3.11 -8.29 3.23
CA ASN A 151 3.43 -9.46 2.40
C ASN A 151 2.48 -9.63 1.21
N THR A 152 1.31 -8.99 1.25
CA THR A 152 0.29 -9.17 0.20
C THR A 152 -0.17 -7.85 -0.38
N LEU A 153 -0.75 -6.95 0.41
CA LEU A 153 -1.38 -5.75 -0.14
C LEU A 153 -0.36 -4.82 -0.82
N PHE A 154 0.73 -4.49 -0.13
CA PHE A 154 1.77 -3.62 -0.66
C PHE A 154 2.62 -4.31 -1.73
N ALA A 155 2.92 -5.60 -1.56
CA ALA A 155 3.59 -6.39 -2.60
C ALA A 155 2.81 -6.43 -3.91
N ASN A 156 1.49 -6.63 -3.84
CA ASN A 156 0.64 -6.63 -5.03
C ASN A 156 0.50 -5.24 -5.64
N GLU A 157 0.43 -4.18 -4.83
CA GLU A 157 0.40 -2.81 -5.33
C GLU A 157 1.70 -2.44 -6.04
N LYS A 158 2.86 -2.81 -5.47
CA LYS A 158 4.17 -2.61 -6.10
C LYS A 158 4.24 -3.34 -7.43
N LYS A 159 3.86 -4.62 -7.46
CA LYS A 159 3.80 -5.42 -8.69
C LYS A 159 2.88 -4.81 -9.75
N LEU A 160 1.73 -4.27 -9.35
CA LEU A 160 0.81 -3.63 -10.28
C LEU A 160 1.40 -2.35 -10.88
N CYS A 161 2.06 -1.51 -10.06
CA CYS A 161 2.82 -0.36 -10.54
C CYS A 161 3.89 -0.80 -11.54
N ASP A 162 4.71 -1.79 -11.19
CA ASP A 162 5.78 -2.30 -12.06
C ASP A 162 5.21 -2.81 -13.39
N GLN A 163 4.07 -3.48 -13.36
CA GLN A 163 3.41 -3.97 -14.57
C GLN A 163 2.84 -2.86 -15.45
N ILE A 164 2.16 -1.86 -14.87
CA ILE A 164 1.53 -0.77 -15.63
C ILE A 164 2.58 0.18 -16.22
N PHE A 165 3.67 0.42 -15.50
CA PHE A 165 4.71 1.37 -15.90
C PHE A 165 5.96 0.68 -16.50
N ASP A 166 5.88 -0.62 -16.77
CA ASP A 166 6.90 -1.35 -17.51
C ASP A 166 7.16 -0.70 -18.87
N GLY A 167 8.44 -0.57 -19.23
CA GLY A 167 8.87 0.12 -20.45
C GLY A 167 8.92 1.65 -20.37
N VAL A 168 8.53 2.25 -19.24
CA VAL A 168 8.71 3.69 -18.95
C VAL A 168 9.80 3.89 -17.88
N GLU A 169 10.09 5.13 -17.49
CA GLU A 169 11.07 5.43 -16.45
C GLU A 169 10.69 4.75 -15.12
N SER A 170 11.56 3.87 -14.61
CA SER A 170 11.36 3.06 -13.38
C SER A 170 10.93 3.89 -12.17
N MET A 171 11.37 5.14 -12.09
CA MET A 171 11.01 6.05 -10.99
C MET A 171 9.53 6.44 -10.98
N ILE A 172 8.81 6.30 -12.09
CA ILE A 172 7.37 6.58 -12.16
C ILE A 172 6.58 5.45 -11.48
N ALA A 173 7.00 4.19 -11.69
CA ALA A 173 6.44 3.03 -10.98
C ALA A 173 6.61 3.20 -9.46
N GLU A 174 7.81 3.57 -9.03
CA GLU A 174 8.11 3.87 -7.62
C GLU A 174 7.29 5.05 -7.10
N ALA A 175 7.18 6.15 -7.85
CA ALA A 175 6.39 7.30 -7.46
C ALA A 175 4.90 6.94 -7.29
N CYS A 176 4.31 6.16 -8.20
CA CYS A 176 2.93 5.68 -8.08
C CYS A 176 2.72 4.79 -6.85
N PHE A 177 3.65 3.86 -6.61
CA PHE A 177 3.60 2.99 -5.43
C PHE A 177 3.71 3.81 -4.13
N MET A 178 4.70 4.69 -4.04
CA MET A 178 4.94 5.51 -2.86
C MET A 178 3.79 6.49 -2.63
N GLU A 179 3.26 7.13 -3.67
CA GLU A 179 2.11 8.01 -3.55
C GLU A 179 0.91 7.26 -2.96
N THR A 180 0.71 5.99 -3.33
CA THR A 180 -0.42 5.18 -2.88
C THR A 180 -0.23 4.62 -1.46
N VAL A 181 0.99 4.20 -1.11
CA VAL A 181 1.27 3.41 0.11
C VAL A 181 1.97 4.22 1.22
N LYS A 182 2.77 5.24 0.88
CA LYS A 182 3.62 5.96 1.85
C LYS A 182 2.82 6.86 2.80
N ALA A 183 1.81 7.56 2.31
CA ALA A 183 1.32 8.75 3.00
C ALA A 183 0.27 8.48 4.12
N PRO A 184 -0.58 7.43 4.05
CA PRO A 184 -1.26 6.95 5.28
C PRO A 184 -0.90 5.53 5.81
N PRO A 185 -1.00 4.44 5.03
CA PRO A 185 -1.14 3.10 5.61
C PRO A 185 0.14 2.51 6.22
N ALA A 186 1.29 2.66 5.54
CA ALA A 186 2.56 2.12 6.05
C ALA A 186 3.05 2.87 7.30
N ILE A 187 2.95 4.20 7.30
CA ILE A 187 3.32 5.04 8.45
C ILE A 187 2.40 4.76 9.64
N GLN A 188 1.09 4.61 9.42
CA GLN A 188 0.14 4.29 10.49
C GLN A 188 0.45 2.95 11.18
N LEU A 189 0.81 1.93 10.40
CA LEU A 189 1.23 0.63 10.95
C LEU A 189 2.46 0.78 11.86
N LEU A 190 3.48 1.53 11.44
CA LEU A 190 4.69 1.70 12.25
C LEU A 190 4.46 2.61 13.46
N ASN A 191 3.66 3.67 13.33
CA ASN A 191 3.28 4.53 14.44
C ASN A 191 2.53 3.77 15.55
N PHE A 192 1.74 2.75 15.19
CA PHE A 192 1.14 1.88 16.20
C PHE A 192 2.19 1.18 17.06
N VAL A 193 3.29 0.73 16.46
CA VAL A 193 4.37 0.07 17.21
C VAL A 193 5.01 1.05 18.20
N ASP A 194 5.30 2.27 17.74
CA ASP A 194 5.89 3.32 18.58
C ASP A 194 4.98 3.70 19.75
N THR A 195 3.70 3.93 19.48
CA THR A 195 2.71 4.26 20.54
C THR A 195 2.49 3.09 21.50
N SER A 196 2.49 1.86 20.99
CA SER A 196 2.40 0.65 21.81
C SER A 196 3.64 0.47 22.67
N CYS A 197 4.84 0.78 22.18
CA CYS A 197 6.07 0.72 22.97
C CYS A 197 5.97 1.59 24.24
N VAL A 198 5.42 2.80 24.13
CA VAL A 198 5.17 3.68 25.28
C VAL A 198 4.11 3.09 26.21
N ALA A 199 2.97 2.66 25.65
CA ALA A 199 1.87 2.11 26.43
C ALA A 199 2.27 0.85 27.18
N LEU A 200 3.06 -0.04 26.56
CA LEU A 200 3.47 -1.33 27.08
C LEU A 200 4.49 -1.25 28.23
N THR A 201 5.12 -0.09 28.41
CA THR A 201 6.08 0.15 29.49
C THR A 201 5.38 0.47 30.84
N LEU A 202 4.04 0.59 30.86
CA LEU A 202 3.27 0.78 32.10
C LEU A 202 2.85 -0.56 32.74
N PRO A 203 2.98 -0.74 34.07
CA PRO A 203 2.38 -1.87 34.77
C PRO A 203 0.84 -1.86 34.66
N PRO A 204 0.15 -3.02 34.56
CA PRO A 204 0.64 -4.39 34.71
C PRO A 204 0.74 -5.13 33.35
N ILE A 205 1.34 -4.50 32.35
CA ILE A 205 1.36 -5.07 31.00
C ILE A 205 2.39 -6.20 30.91
N ASP A 206 1.98 -7.26 30.19
CA ASP A 206 2.73 -8.49 30.03
C ASP A 206 3.92 -8.34 29.07
N LEU A 207 5.13 -8.63 29.57
CA LEU A 207 6.38 -8.73 28.80
C LEU A 207 6.22 -9.61 27.55
N PHE A 208 5.40 -10.67 27.63
CA PHE A 208 5.15 -11.55 26.49
C PHE A 208 4.52 -10.79 25.31
N LYS A 209 3.72 -9.74 25.56
CA LYS A 209 3.11 -8.93 24.49
C LYS A 209 4.08 -8.01 23.79
N ILE A 210 5.07 -7.48 24.52
CA ILE A 210 6.17 -6.71 23.93
C ILE A 210 7.00 -7.62 23.03
N LEU A 211 7.28 -8.85 23.50
CA LEU A 211 8.03 -9.85 22.74
C LEU A 211 7.28 -10.32 21.49
N ASP A 212 5.97 -10.56 21.60
CA ASP A 212 5.10 -10.89 20.45
C ASP A 212 5.19 -9.80 19.37
N LEU A 213 5.11 -8.53 19.78
CA LEU A 213 5.18 -7.38 18.87
C LEU A 213 6.59 -7.19 18.27
N TYR A 214 7.63 -7.38 19.08
CA TYR A 214 9.02 -7.35 18.64
C TYR A 214 9.30 -8.40 17.57
N ALA A 215 8.96 -9.65 17.84
CA ALA A 215 9.16 -10.75 16.90
C ALA A 215 8.36 -10.55 15.61
N ALA A 216 7.13 -10.03 15.71
CA ALA A 216 6.33 -9.73 14.52
C ALA A 216 6.98 -8.64 13.64
N LEU A 217 7.45 -7.54 14.24
CA LEU A 217 8.12 -6.48 13.48
C LEU A 217 9.47 -6.94 12.90
N GLU A 218 10.27 -7.69 13.67
CA GLU A 218 11.55 -8.24 13.21
C GLU A 218 11.36 -9.10 11.94
N ASN A 219 10.34 -9.94 11.92
CA ASN A 219 10.01 -10.77 10.76
C ASN A 219 9.54 -9.96 9.53
N LEU A 220 9.02 -8.74 9.72
CA LEU A 220 8.54 -7.88 8.64
C LEU A 220 9.62 -6.97 8.04
N ILE A 221 10.72 -6.71 8.76
CA ILE A 221 11.78 -5.80 8.30
C ILE A 221 12.33 -6.17 6.91
N PRO A 222 12.66 -7.44 6.61
CA PRO A 222 13.18 -7.79 5.28
C PRO A 222 12.20 -7.48 4.14
N GLU A 223 10.91 -7.68 4.38
CA GLU A 223 9.84 -7.36 3.40
C GLU A 223 9.67 -5.85 3.26
N ILE A 224 9.76 -5.10 4.37
CA ILE A 224 9.73 -3.64 4.36
C ILE A 224 10.90 -3.08 3.54
N ASP A 225 12.11 -3.60 3.74
CA ASP A 225 13.31 -3.19 3.01
C ASP A 225 13.15 -3.45 1.50
N LEU A 226 12.64 -4.64 1.14
CA LEU A 226 12.40 -5.01 -0.25
C LEU A 226 11.34 -4.12 -0.94
N LEU A 227 10.26 -3.81 -0.23
CA LEU A 227 9.14 -3.06 -0.80
C LEU A 227 9.47 -1.58 -1.00
N PHE A 228 10.05 -0.95 0.02
CA PHE A 228 10.22 0.50 0.08
C PHE A 228 11.61 0.99 -0.33
N GLY A 229 12.62 0.10 -0.33
CA GLY A 229 13.99 0.45 -0.68
C GLY A 229 14.63 1.49 0.25
N SER A 230 15.90 1.83 -0.02
CA SER A 230 16.69 2.75 0.81
C SER A 230 16.24 4.21 0.75
N GLU A 231 15.54 4.61 -0.31
CA GLU A 231 15.14 6.01 -0.54
C GLU A 231 13.91 6.42 0.30
N SER A 232 13.27 5.45 0.94
CA SER A 232 12.13 5.65 1.84
C SER A 232 12.59 5.75 3.29
N SER A 233 11.88 6.56 4.09
CA SER A 233 12.08 6.59 5.55
C SER A 233 11.47 5.38 6.26
N ILE A 234 10.64 4.57 5.58
CA ILE A 234 9.87 3.48 6.19
C ILE A 234 10.78 2.38 6.78
N PRO A 235 11.79 1.85 6.07
CA PRO A 235 12.79 0.94 6.64
C PRO A 235 13.47 1.45 7.91
N VAL A 236 13.87 2.72 7.90
CA VAL A 236 14.55 3.36 9.03
C VAL A 236 13.59 3.47 10.22
N MET A 237 12.35 3.88 9.99
CA MET A 237 11.31 3.93 11.02
C MET A 237 11.04 2.54 11.63
N ALA A 238 10.96 1.49 10.81
CA ALA A 238 10.76 0.12 11.30
C ALA A 238 11.93 -0.35 12.18
N SER A 239 13.17 -0.09 11.76
CA SER A 239 14.37 -0.43 12.53
C SER A 239 14.45 0.34 13.85
N GLU A 240 14.07 1.61 13.85
CA GLU A 240 14.02 2.44 15.06
C GLU A 240 12.94 1.96 16.04
N ALA A 241 11.73 1.66 15.53
CA ALA A 241 10.65 1.10 16.34
C ALA A 241 11.04 -0.25 16.98
N LEU A 242 11.71 -1.13 16.21
CA LEU A 242 12.22 -2.41 16.73
C LEU A 242 13.25 -2.19 17.84
N SER A 243 14.15 -1.21 17.67
CA SER A 243 15.18 -0.87 18.68
C SER A 243 14.55 -0.36 19.98
N ARG A 244 13.48 0.44 19.88
CA ARG A 244 12.72 0.93 21.04
C ARG A 244 12.01 -0.22 21.77
N LEU A 245 11.40 -1.16 21.05
CA LEU A 245 10.80 -2.37 21.65
C LEU A 245 11.84 -3.23 22.39
N ALA A 246 13.03 -3.40 21.82
CA ALA A 246 14.12 -4.12 22.49
C ALA A 246 14.55 -3.43 23.78
N GLU A 247 14.59 -2.09 23.78
CA GLU A 247 14.93 -1.31 24.97
C GLU A 247 13.85 -1.37 26.04
N ALA A 248 12.57 -1.32 25.66
CA ALA A 248 11.44 -1.50 26.57
C ALA A 248 11.50 -2.89 27.24
N THR A 249 11.74 -3.94 26.45
CA THR A 249 11.92 -5.32 26.96
C THR A 249 13.03 -5.40 28.01
N ARG A 250 14.18 -4.75 27.77
CA ARG A 250 15.29 -4.71 28.74
C ARG A 250 14.92 -3.99 30.03
N ARG A 251 14.16 -2.90 29.95
CA ARG A 251 13.71 -2.14 31.13
C ARG A 251 12.74 -2.93 32.00
N THR A 252 11.83 -3.69 31.38
CA THR A 252 10.87 -4.53 32.12
C THR A 252 11.53 -5.70 32.86
N LEU A 253 12.69 -6.15 32.39
CA LEU A 253 13.46 -7.25 32.99
C LEU A 253 14.47 -6.79 34.08
N SER A 254 14.73 -5.47 34.20
CA SER A 254 15.67 -4.89 35.16
C SER A 254 14.99 -4.50 36.47
#